data_AF-A0A420HFD3-F1
#
_entry.id   AF-A0A420HFD3-F1
#
_cell.length_a   1.000
_cell.length_b   1.000
_cell.length_c   1.000
_cell.angle_alpha   90.00
_cell.angle_beta   90.00
_cell.angle_gamma   90.00
#
_symmetry.space_group_name_H-M   'P 1'
#
loop_
_entity.id
_entity.type
_entity.pdbx_description
1 polymer ?
#
loop_
_entity_poly.entity_id
_entity_poly.type
_entity_poly.pdbx_seq_one_letter_code
_entity_poly.pdbx_strand_id
1 'polypeptide(L)'
;MPPNLTHLLQPLDVVIFQPLKHYRAKAIDIMVRDGLTNITKIELLGCIQEVRKKAFKVDTIRSAFKKTSIWSYNPHVVLAKIDERLAKSITPPPSECLMSSSPISTSVTLRQIWKVGSSIESVVRPGVTLTPDTVRDINRFIKWGISNTAELVQVKRDLRKTKYAERIQKTRWA
;
A
#
# COMPACT_ATOMS: atom_id res chain seq x y z
N MET A 1 -6.21 -22.86 -17.01
CA MET A 1 -5.04 -22.65 -16.13
C MET A 1 -5.48 -22.88 -14.70
N PRO A 2 -4.66 -23.52 -13.85
CA PRO A 2 -4.99 -23.75 -12.45
C PRO A 2 -5.09 -22.42 -11.67
N PRO A 3 -5.94 -22.37 -10.62
CA PRO A 3 -6.14 -21.15 -9.83
C PRO A 3 -4.87 -20.73 -9.09
N ASN A 4 -4.74 -19.43 -8.81
CA ASN A 4 -3.62 -18.82 -8.08
C ASN A 4 -2.21 -19.01 -8.66
N LEU A 5 -2.05 -19.59 -9.85
CA LEU A 5 -0.75 -19.83 -10.49
C LEU A 5 -0.42 -18.88 -11.64
N THR A 6 -1.24 -17.85 -11.85
CA THR A 6 -1.06 -16.82 -12.89
C THR A 6 0.32 -16.18 -12.83
N HIS A 7 0.75 -15.79 -11.62
CA HIS A 7 2.02 -15.15 -11.33
C HIS A 7 3.27 -16.05 -11.51
N LEU A 8 3.09 -17.33 -11.86
CA LEU A 8 4.18 -18.26 -12.18
C LEU A 8 4.12 -18.73 -13.63
N LEU A 9 2.92 -19.00 -14.13
CA LEU A 9 2.71 -19.65 -15.41
C LEU A 9 2.44 -18.65 -16.54
N GLN A 10 2.02 -17.42 -16.26
CA GLN A 10 1.68 -16.45 -17.31
C GLN A 10 2.89 -15.55 -17.64
N PRO A 11 3.47 -15.65 -18.85
CA PRO A 11 4.65 -14.85 -19.24
C PRO A 11 4.40 -13.35 -19.10
N LEU A 12 3.14 -12.96 -19.35
CA LEU A 12 2.70 -11.59 -19.29
C LEU A 12 2.82 -11.02 -17.87
N ASP A 13 2.41 -11.79 -16.86
CA ASP A 13 2.47 -11.39 -15.45
C ASP A 13 3.89 -11.49 -14.87
N VAL A 14 4.63 -12.56 -15.23
CA VAL A 14 5.97 -12.83 -14.70
C VAL A 14 7.02 -11.84 -15.18
N VAL A 15 6.93 -11.36 -16.43
CA VAL A 15 8.01 -10.55 -17.02
C VAL A 15 7.51 -9.30 -17.73
N ILE A 16 6.43 -9.37 -18.51
CA ILE A 16 6.10 -8.31 -19.48
C ILE A 16 5.38 -7.11 -18.82
N PHE A 17 4.54 -7.33 -17.81
CA PHE A 17 3.81 -6.26 -17.15
C PHE A 17 4.71 -5.33 -16.33
N GLN A 18 5.83 -5.80 -15.81
CA GLN A 18 6.79 -4.97 -15.09
C GLN A 18 7.38 -3.83 -15.97
N PRO A 19 8.04 -4.11 -17.11
CA PRO A 19 8.55 -3.07 -18.01
C PRO A 19 7.41 -2.25 -18.62
N LEU A 20 6.25 -2.85 -18.89
CA LEU A 20 5.08 -2.10 -19.38
C LEU A 20 4.64 -1.02 -18.37
N LYS A 21 4.51 -1.39 -17.08
CA LYS A 21 4.20 -0.44 -16.00
C LYS A 21 5.28 0.63 -15.87
N HIS A 22 6.55 0.23 -15.93
CA HIS A 22 7.68 1.15 -15.85
C HIS A 22 7.68 2.19 -16.98
N TYR A 23 7.61 1.76 -18.24
CA TYR A 23 7.63 2.67 -19.38
C TYR A 23 6.37 3.53 -19.47
N ARG A 24 5.22 3.00 -19.05
CA ARG A 24 3.99 3.80 -18.91
C ARG A 24 4.17 4.91 -17.88
N ALA A 25 4.66 4.58 -16.68
CA ALA A 25 4.90 5.57 -15.64
C ALA A 25 5.91 6.63 -16.10
N LYS A 26 6.96 6.21 -16.82
CA LYS A 26 7.93 7.13 -17.42
C LYS A 26 7.32 8.04 -18.49
N ALA A 27 6.45 7.53 -19.35
CA ALA A 27 5.76 8.36 -20.36
C ALA A 27 4.86 9.41 -19.69
N ILE A 28 4.11 8.99 -18.66
CA ILE A 28 3.29 9.89 -17.85
C ILE A 28 4.15 10.97 -17.16
N ASP A 29 5.28 10.61 -16.57
CA ASP A 29 6.18 11.56 -15.90
C ASP A 29 6.71 12.62 -16.87
N ILE A 30 7.06 12.23 -18.10
CA ILE A 30 7.49 13.17 -19.15
C ILE A 30 6.35 14.13 -19.51
N MET A 31 5.15 13.61 -19.75
CA MET A 31 3.98 14.44 -20.09
C MET A 31 3.65 15.45 -19.00
N VAL A 32 3.74 15.05 -17.73
CA VAL A 32 3.53 15.97 -16.59
C VAL A 32 4.61 17.06 -16.55
N ARG A 33 5.88 16.71 -16.82
CA ARG A 33 6.98 17.69 -16.88
C ARG A 33 6.85 18.68 -18.04
N ASP A 34 6.26 18.25 -19.15
CA ASP A 34 5.98 19.10 -20.31
C ASP A 34 4.76 20.04 -20.10
N GLY A 35 4.19 20.06 -18.89
CA GLY A 35 3.10 20.97 -18.50
C GLY A 35 1.70 20.40 -18.67
N LEU A 36 1.58 19.10 -18.97
CA LEU A 36 0.28 18.45 -19.11
C LEU A 36 -0.34 18.19 -17.72
N THR A 37 -1.33 19.01 -17.37
CA THR A 37 -1.99 18.96 -16.05
C THR A 37 -3.07 17.87 -15.95
N ASN A 38 -3.68 17.49 -17.08
CA ASN A 38 -4.75 16.49 -17.14
C ASN A 38 -4.42 15.40 -18.16
N ILE A 39 -4.07 14.22 -17.66
CA ILE A 39 -3.85 13.04 -18.51
C ILE A 39 -5.19 12.37 -18.76
N THR A 40 -5.75 12.62 -19.95
CA THR A 40 -6.99 11.98 -20.39
C THR A 40 -6.71 10.64 -21.08
N LYS A 41 -7.78 9.92 -21.45
CA LYS A 41 -7.67 8.68 -22.22
C LYS A 41 -6.95 8.89 -23.57
N ILE A 42 -7.07 10.07 -24.19
CA ILE A 42 -6.46 10.39 -25.48
C ILE A 42 -4.93 10.42 -25.34
N GLU A 43 -4.44 11.13 -24.34
CA GLU A 43 -3.00 11.24 -24.02
C GLU A 43 -2.38 9.88 -23.72
N LEU A 44 -3.13 9.05 -22.96
CA LEU A 44 -2.72 7.69 -22.70
C LEU A 44 -2.65 6.85 -23.97
N LEU A 45 -3.63 6.98 -24.87
CA LEU A 45 -3.64 6.28 -26.14
C LEU A 45 -2.53 6.78 -27.08
N GLY A 46 -2.18 8.07 -27.03
CA GLY A 46 -1.08 8.65 -27.80
C GLY A 46 0.27 8.02 -27.47
N CYS A 47 0.53 7.75 -26.18
CA CYS A 47 1.80 7.16 -25.77
C CYS A 47 1.81 5.61 -25.73
N ILE A 48 0.66 4.93 -25.88
CA ILE A 48 0.58 3.48 -25.66
C ILE A 48 1.40 2.66 -26.66
N GLN A 49 1.50 3.11 -27.91
CA GLN A 49 2.28 2.41 -28.94
C GLN A 49 3.77 2.45 -28.61
N GLU A 50 4.29 3.61 -28.23
CA GLU A 50 5.70 3.79 -27.85
C GLU A 50 6.05 3.02 -26.58
N VAL A 51 5.16 3.03 -25.59
CA VAL A 51 5.31 2.22 -24.37
C VAL A 51 5.35 0.73 -24.71
N ARG A 52 4.49 0.26 -25.62
CA ARG A 52 4.49 -1.14 -26.08
C ARG A 52 5.78 -1.50 -26.80
N LYS A 53 6.27 -0.68 -27.73
CA LYS A 53 7.55 -0.93 -28.43
C LYS A 53 8.72 -1.07 -27.45
N LYS A 54 8.72 -0.28 -26.37
CA LYS A 54 9.77 -0.34 -25.33
C LYS A 54 9.66 -1.58 -24.44
N ALA A 55 8.44 -1.99 -24.08
CA ALA A 55 8.19 -3.13 -23.19
C ALA A 55 8.29 -4.48 -23.89
N PHE A 56 7.73 -4.61 -25.09
CA PHE A 56 7.62 -5.86 -25.87
C PHE A 56 8.82 -6.06 -26.80
N LYS A 57 10.04 -6.11 -26.23
CA LYS A 57 11.23 -6.51 -26.99
C LYS A 57 11.24 -8.02 -27.21
N VAL A 58 11.83 -8.46 -28.33
CA VAL A 58 11.99 -9.89 -28.65
C VAL A 58 12.68 -10.63 -27.50
N ASP A 59 13.74 -10.05 -26.93
CA ASP A 59 14.45 -10.66 -25.80
C ASP A 59 13.61 -10.75 -24.54
N THR A 60 12.81 -9.72 -24.23
CA THR A 60 11.88 -9.72 -23.10
C THR A 60 10.83 -10.83 -23.26
N ILE A 61 10.29 -10.98 -24.46
CA ILE A 61 9.30 -12.02 -24.78
C ILE A 61 9.95 -13.40 -24.63
N ARG A 62 11.11 -13.64 -25.26
CA ARG A 62 11.84 -14.93 -25.14
C ARG A 62 12.17 -15.26 -23.69
N SER A 63 12.64 -14.28 -22.92
CA SER A 63 12.90 -14.43 -21.49
C SER A 63 11.62 -14.73 -20.71
N ALA A 64 10.48 -14.14 -21.07
CA ALA A 64 9.20 -14.40 -20.42
C ALA A 64 8.77 -15.86 -20.57
N PHE A 65 8.80 -16.39 -21.80
CA PHE A 65 8.46 -17.78 -22.07
C PHE A 65 9.45 -18.77 -21.46
N LYS A 66 10.74 -18.42 -21.38
CA LYS A 66 11.76 -19.22 -20.69
C LYS A 66 11.52 -19.26 -19.18
N LYS A 67 11.20 -18.12 -18.55
CA LYS A 67 10.98 -18.02 -17.10
C LYS A 67 9.72 -18.74 -16.62
N THR A 68 8.71 -18.84 -17.47
CA THR A 68 7.50 -19.64 -17.20
C THR A 68 7.66 -21.09 -17.62
N SER A 69 8.81 -21.46 -18.20
CA SER A 69 9.10 -22.81 -18.73
C SER A 69 8.07 -23.31 -19.73
N ILE A 70 7.40 -22.39 -20.44
CA ILE A 70 6.51 -22.73 -21.55
C ILE A 70 7.35 -23.04 -22.80
N TRP A 71 8.40 -22.26 -23.05
CA TRP A 71 9.33 -22.47 -24.15
C TRP A 71 10.73 -22.79 -23.59
N SER A 72 11.31 -23.90 -24.07
CA SER A 72 12.10 -24.88 -23.30
C SER A 72 11.27 -25.45 -22.14
N TYR A 73 10.45 -26.46 -22.44
CA TYR A 73 9.61 -27.12 -21.45
C TYR A 73 10.48 -27.75 -20.36
N ASN A 74 10.50 -27.13 -19.18
CA ASN A 74 11.23 -27.60 -18.01
C ASN A 74 10.42 -27.30 -16.74
N PRO A 75 9.56 -28.24 -16.29
CA PRO A 75 8.68 -28.01 -15.15
C PRO A 75 9.44 -27.77 -13.85
N HIS A 76 10.68 -28.27 -13.73
CA HIS A 76 11.50 -28.16 -12.53
C HIS A 76 11.76 -26.69 -12.13
N VAL A 77 11.87 -25.79 -13.10
CA VAL A 77 12.11 -24.35 -12.82
C VAL A 77 10.90 -23.71 -12.13
N VAL A 78 9.69 -24.15 -12.45
CA VAL A 78 8.46 -23.65 -11.84
C VAL A 78 8.20 -24.37 -10.51
N LEU A 79 8.41 -25.68 -10.45
CA LEU A 79 8.27 -26.48 -9.23
C LEU A 79 9.22 -26.00 -8.13
N ALA A 80 10.50 -25.77 -8.46
CA ALA A 80 11.46 -25.23 -7.50
C ALA A 80 11.03 -23.88 -6.89
N LYS A 81 10.34 -23.01 -7.66
CA LYS A 81 9.78 -21.76 -7.15
C LYS A 81 8.59 -21.98 -6.23
N ILE A 82 7.78 -23.01 -6.48
CA ILE A 82 6.66 -23.38 -5.62
C ILE A 82 7.23 -23.92 -4.30
N ASP A 83 8.22 -24.81 -4.36
CA ASP A 83 8.89 -25.38 -3.20
C ASP A 83 9.60 -24.30 -2.37
N GLU A 84 10.32 -23.38 -3.03
CA GLU A 84 10.96 -22.23 -2.35
C GLU A 84 9.93 -21.35 -1.63
N ARG A 85 8.76 -21.14 -2.24
CA ARG A 85 7.68 -20.35 -1.61
C ARG A 85 7.03 -21.10 -0.47
N LEU A 86 6.85 -22.41 -0.57
CA LEU A 86 6.35 -23.24 0.51
C LEU A 86 7.35 -23.25 1.67
N ALA A 87 8.64 -23.35 1.38
CA ALA A 87 9.73 -23.27 2.37
C ALA A 87 9.85 -21.89 3.02
N LYS A 88 9.60 -20.81 2.27
CA LYS A 88 9.50 -19.44 2.82
C LYS A 88 8.18 -19.21 3.58
N SER A 89 7.15 -19.97 3.27
CA SER A 89 5.88 -20.02 4.00
C SER A 89 5.96 -20.93 5.23
N ILE A 90 7.12 -21.04 5.87
CA ILE A 90 7.17 -21.32 7.30
C ILE A 90 6.69 -20.02 7.96
N THR A 91 5.38 -19.85 8.03
CA THR A 91 4.77 -19.08 9.10
C THR A 91 5.41 -19.64 10.38
N PRO A 92 5.97 -18.81 11.28
CA PRO A 92 6.38 -19.32 12.58
C PRO A 92 5.21 -20.14 13.14
N PRO A 93 5.46 -21.27 13.85
CA PRO A 93 4.39 -21.91 14.61
C PRO A 93 3.64 -20.82 15.37
N PRO A 94 2.31 -20.94 15.57
CA PRO A 94 1.61 -19.96 16.39
C PRO A 94 2.30 -19.98 17.75
N SER A 95 3.20 -19.02 17.97
CA SER A 95 3.76 -18.78 19.27
C SER A 95 2.55 -18.48 20.11
N GLU A 96 2.40 -19.20 21.22
CA GLU A 96 1.66 -18.73 22.38
C GLU A 96 2.36 -17.48 22.94
N CYS A 97 2.59 -16.48 22.10
CA CYS A 97 3.05 -15.16 22.47
C CYS A 97 1.79 -14.39 22.82
N LEU A 98 1.49 -14.45 24.11
CA LEU A 98 0.89 -13.38 24.88
C LEU A 98 1.04 -12.04 24.13
N MET A 99 -0.11 -11.51 23.71
CA MET A 99 -0.29 -10.30 22.95
C MET A 99 0.58 -9.15 23.46
N SER A 100 1.74 -8.94 22.84
CA SER A 100 2.48 -7.69 22.95
C SER A 100 2.86 -7.26 21.54
N SER A 101 1.86 -6.73 20.84
CA SER A 101 2.05 -6.05 19.56
C SER A 101 2.77 -4.72 19.82
N SER A 102 3.87 -4.50 19.11
CA SER A 102 4.34 -3.14 18.86
C SER A 102 3.21 -2.34 18.19
N PRO A 103 2.97 -1.08 18.55
CA PRO A 103 1.79 -0.36 18.09
C PRO A 103 2.04 0.14 16.66
N ILE A 104 1.61 -0.64 15.67
CA ILE A 104 1.25 -0.06 14.38
C ILE A 104 -0.03 0.73 14.63
N SER A 105 0.16 2.01 14.94
CA SER A 105 -0.93 2.95 15.26
C SER A 105 -1.58 3.39 13.97
N THR A 106 -2.54 2.61 13.48
CA THR A 106 -3.44 3.05 12.42
C THR A 106 -4.23 4.27 12.93
N SER A 107 -4.28 5.34 12.13
CA SER A 107 -5.08 6.53 12.45
C SER A 107 -6.54 6.12 12.71
N VAL A 108 -6.99 6.26 13.94
CA VAL A 108 -8.35 5.91 14.37
C VAL A 108 -9.32 7.01 13.90
N THR A 109 -10.49 6.63 13.41
CA THR A 109 -11.49 7.61 12.96
C THR A 109 -12.22 8.25 14.16
N LEU A 110 -12.57 9.54 14.08
CA LEU A 110 -13.34 10.26 15.11
C LEU A 110 -14.62 9.50 15.55
N ARG A 111 -15.31 8.85 14.60
CA ARG A 111 -16.52 8.04 14.86
C ARG A 111 -16.25 6.88 15.81
N GLN A 112 -15.08 6.23 15.71
CA GLN A 112 -14.72 5.13 16.58
C GLN A 112 -14.44 5.65 17.99
N ILE A 113 -13.68 6.75 18.12
CA ILE A 113 -13.41 7.42 19.40
C ILE A 113 -14.71 7.79 20.10
N TRP A 114 -15.65 8.40 19.37
CA TRP A 114 -16.93 8.82 19.91
C TRP A 114 -17.76 7.64 20.42
N LYS A 115 -17.82 6.54 19.66
CA LYS A 115 -18.54 5.32 20.07
C LYS A 115 -18.03 4.75 21.40
N VAL A 116 -16.70 4.76 21.63
CA VAL A 116 -16.12 4.28 22.90
C VAL A 116 -16.39 5.26 24.02
N GLY A 117 -16.28 6.57 23.78
CA GLY A 117 -16.59 7.61 24.77
C GLY A 117 -18.03 7.52 25.28
N SER A 118 -19.01 7.42 24.36
CA SER A 118 -20.42 7.27 24.72
C SER A 118 -20.70 5.96 25.47
N SER A 119 -19.98 4.88 25.14
CA SER A 119 -20.09 3.61 25.86
C SER A 119 -19.63 3.77 27.31
N ILE A 120 -18.50 4.44 27.55
CA ILE A 120 -17.99 4.74 28.90
C ILE A 120 -18.98 5.64 29.66
N GLU A 121 -19.46 6.70 29.03
CA GLU A 121 -20.39 7.67 29.64
C GLU A 121 -21.70 7.01 30.11
N SER A 122 -22.20 6.04 29.36
CA SER A 122 -23.41 5.28 29.75
C SER A 122 -23.24 4.48 31.05
N VAL A 123 -22.00 4.10 31.40
CA VAL A 123 -21.68 3.24 32.56
C VAL A 123 -21.23 4.06 33.77
N VAL A 124 -20.70 5.27 33.59
CA VAL A 124 -20.12 6.12 34.66
C VAL A 124 -21.19 6.89 35.48
N ARG A 125 -22.45 6.47 35.48
CA ARG A 125 -23.44 7.00 36.44
C ARG A 125 -23.01 6.68 37.88
N PRO A 126 -23.18 7.60 38.85
CA PRO A 126 -22.58 7.47 40.17
C PRO A 126 -23.11 6.22 40.89
N GLY A 127 -22.23 5.25 41.15
CA GLY A 127 -22.50 4.08 41.99
C GLY A 127 -22.24 2.70 41.36
N VAL A 128 -21.78 2.59 40.11
CA VAL A 128 -21.59 1.29 39.44
C VAL A 128 -20.15 0.78 39.53
N THR A 129 -19.98 -0.48 39.93
CA THR A 129 -18.69 -1.20 40.02
C THR A 129 -18.04 -1.34 38.64
N LEU A 130 -16.76 -0.98 38.53
CA LEU A 130 -15.98 -1.06 37.29
C LEU A 130 -15.81 -2.51 36.82
N THR A 131 -16.52 -2.90 35.77
CA THR A 131 -16.32 -4.21 35.12
C THR A 131 -15.00 -4.22 34.33
N PRO A 132 -14.35 -5.38 34.16
CA PRO A 132 -13.09 -5.49 33.40
C PRO A 132 -13.22 -4.99 31.95
N ASP A 133 -14.40 -5.13 31.35
CA ASP A 133 -14.69 -4.57 30.02
C ASP A 133 -14.69 -3.04 30.01
N THR A 134 -15.21 -2.41 31.07
CA THR A 134 -15.20 -0.94 31.22
C THR A 134 -13.77 -0.41 31.35
N VAL A 135 -12.93 -1.09 32.13
CA VAL A 135 -11.50 -0.75 32.27
C VAL A 135 -10.76 -0.89 30.94
N ARG A 136 -11.09 -1.92 30.15
CA ARG A 136 -10.54 -2.10 28.80
C ARG A 136 -10.99 -0.97 27.86
N ASP A 137 -12.25 -0.57 27.92
CA ASP A 137 -12.79 0.48 27.07
C ASP A 137 -12.19 1.86 27.40
N ILE A 138 -11.99 2.17 28.68
CA ILE A 138 -11.28 3.37 29.15
C ILE A 138 -9.83 3.37 28.65
N ASN A 139 -9.09 2.27 28.83
CA ASN A 139 -7.72 2.16 28.35
C ASN A 139 -7.63 2.30 26.83
N ARG A 140 -8.61 1.75 26.09
CA ARG A 140 -8.71 1.91 24.64
C ARG A 140 -8.96 3.37 24.25
N PHE A 141 -9.86 4.07 24.95
CA PHE A 141 -10.14 5.48 24.72
C PHE A 141 -8.91 6.37 24.95
N ILE A 142 -8.17 6.15 26.04
CA ILE A 142 -6.93 6.88 26.35
C ILE A 142 -5.89 6.67 25.26
N LYS A 143 -5.64 5.41 24.86
CA LYS A 143 -4.69 5.08 23.78
C LYS A 143 -5.06 5.76 22.46
N TRP A 144 -6.35 5.79 22.12
CA TRP A 144 -6.83 6.44 20.90
C TRP A 144 -6.72 7.97 20.96
N GLY A 145 -7.04 8.58 22.11
CA GLY A 145 -6.89 10.03 22.31
C GLY A 145 -5.44 10.51 22.15
N ILE A 146 -4.48 9.74 22.67
CA ILE A 146 -3.04 10.02 22.52
C ILE A 146 -2.62 9.93 21.05
N SER A 147 -3.00 8.85 20.34
CA SER A 147 -2.65 8.70 18.92
C SER A 147 -3.26 9.80 18.05
N ASN A 148 -4.54 10.13 18.26
CA ASN A 148 -5.21 11.17 17.47
C ASN A 148 -4.59 12.56 17.70
N THR A 149 -4.20 12.87 18.94
CA THR A 149 -3.50 14.11 19.26
C THR A 149 -2.12 14.17 18.59
N ALA A 150 -1.37 13.07 18.60
CA ALA A 150 -0.05 13.00 17.97
C ALA A 150 -0.13 13.25 16.46
N GLU A 151 -1.08 12.60 15.77
CA GLU A 151 -1.34 12.82 14.34
C GLU A 151 -1.75 14.27 14.05
N LEU A 152 -2.69 14.84 14.81
CA LEU A 152 -3.13 16.23 14.63
C LEU A 152 -1.98 17.23 14.80
N VAL A 153 -1.09 17.00 15.75
CA VAL A 153 0.10 17.83 15.98
C VAL A 153 1.06 17.75 14.79
N GLN A 154 1.26 16.56 14.19
CA GLN A 154 2.08 16.40 12.99
C GLN A 154 1.46 17.16 11.79
N VAL A 155 0.17 16.93 11.53
CA VAL A 155 -0.56 17.61 10.45
C VAL A 155 -0.48 19.14 10.58
N LYS A 156 -0.62 19.67 11.79
CA LYS A 156 -0.52 21.13 12.04
C LYS A 156 0.89 21.67 11.76
N ARG A 157 1.94 20.91 12.05
CA ARG A 157 3.33 21.33 11.74
C ARG A 157 3.57 21.33 10.24
N ASP A 158 3.11 20.31 9.53
CA ASP A 158 3.29 20.23 8.08
C ASP A 158 2.52 21.32 7.34
N LEU A 159 1.29 21.60 7.77
CA LEU A 159 0.50 22.72 7.23
C LEU A 159 1.16 24.09 7.47
N ARG A 160 1.91 24.27 8.56
CA ARG A 160 2.71 25.49 8.78
C ARG A 160 3.87 25.58 7.80
N LYS A 161 4.58 24.46 7.55
CA LYS A 161 5.68 24.41 6.59
C LYS A 161 5.19 24.70 5.17
N THR A 162 4.07 24.11 4.76
CA THR A 162 3.49 24.35 3.42
C THR A 162 3.05 25.81 3.26
N LYS A 163 2.32 26.38 4.23
CA LYS A 163 1.94 27.80 4.19
C LYS A 163 3.14 28.75 4.18
N TYR A 164 4.22 28.40 4.88
CA TYR A 164 5.48 29.16 4.84
C TYR A 164 6.15 29.09 3.46
N ALA A 165 6.21 27.89 2.87
CA ALA A 165 6.72 27.69 1.51
C ALA A 165 5.90 28.47 0.46
N GLU A 166 4.56 28.45 0.56
CA GLU A 166 3.67 29.24 -0.30
C GLU A 166 3.91 30.75 -0.20
N ARG A 167 4.18 31.27 1.01
CA ARG A 167 4.52 32.68 1.21
C ARG A 167 5.86 33.04 0.56
N ILE A 168 6.90 32.21 0.77
CA ILE A 168 8.20 32.41 0.11
C ILE A 168 8.03 32.39 -1.41
N GLN A 169 7.24 31.45 -1.92
CA GLN A 169 6.97 31.37 -3.35
C GLN A 169 6.34 32.68 -3.83
N LYS A 170 5.25 33.16 -3.20
CA LYS A 170 4.60 34.43 -3.59
C LYS A 170 5.54 35.64 -3.56
N THR A 171 6.46 35.72 -2.60
CA THR A 171 7.46 36.82 -2.53
C THR A 171 8.53 36.73 -3.61
N ARG A 172 8.78 35.55 -4.21
CA ARG A 172 9.72 35.39 -5.33
C ARG A 172 9.14 35.75 -6.69
N TRP A 173 7.81 35.91 -6.80
CA TRP A 173 7.10 36.25 -8.03
C TRP A 173 6.46 37.66 -7.98
N ALA A 174 6.77 38.45 -6.95
CA ALA A 174 6.39 39.86 -6.81
C ALA A 174 7.65 40.71 -6.98
#